data_AF-A0A952VAD2-F1
#
_entry.id   AF-A0A952VAD2-F1
#
_cell.length_a   1.000
_cell.length_b   1.000
_cell.length_c   1.000
_cell.angle_alpha   90.00
_cell.angle_beta   90.00
_cell.angle_gamma   90.00
#
_symmetry.space_group_name_H-M   'P 1'
#
loop_
_entity.id
_entity.type
_entity.pdbx_description
1 polymer ?
#
loop_
_entity_poly.entity_id
_entity_poly.type
_entity_poly.pdbx_seq_one_letter_code
_entity_poly.pdbx_strand_id
1 'polypeptide(L)'
;MSSHTAKIEKLVELYLTSKGSAVSSRPHLDEDTLSAFVEGALGDREIQPVMSHLVDCSFCRNITVELFSLEAAFADTANEPSLAPAEPTRISEVLSSLFSKIFGTSDGAVFAHQEKPEGDEKKPSEEEADDQK
;
A
#
# COMPACT_ATOMS: atom_id res chain seq x y z
N MET A 1 -31.94 -30.55 -14.60
CA MET A 1 -30.71 -29.80 -14.97
C MET A 1 -30.05 -30.54 -16.12
N SER A 2 -29.62 -29.83 -17.17
CA SER A 2 -29.21 -30.43 -18.45
C SER A 2 -27.93 -31.26 -18.30
N SER A 3 -27.84 -32.44 -18.92
CA SER A 3 -26.63 -33.29 -18.93
C SER A 3 -25.36 -32.55 -19.38
N HIS A 4 -25.53 -31.46 -20.15
CA HIS A 4 -24.44 -30.61 -20.60
C HIS A 4 -23.81 -29.77 -19.48
N THR A 5 -24.60 -29.29 -18.49
CA THR A 5 -24.05 -28.46 -17.40
C THR A 5 -23.16 -29.29 -16.49
N ALA A 6 -23.58 -30.52 -16.16
CA ALA A 6 -22.78 -31.45 -15.35
C ALA A 6 -21.44 -31.84 -16.02
N LYS A 7 -21.39 -31.89 -17.36
CA LYS A 7 -20.14 -32.14 -18.09
C LYS A 7 -19.20 -30.93 -18.03
N ILE A 8 -19.75 -29.72 -18.15
CA ILE A 8 -18.97 -28.49 -18.04
C ILE A 8 -18.41 -28.35 -16.62
N GLU A 9 -19.22 -28.55 -15.59
CA GLU A 9 -18.80 -28.52 -14.18
C GLU A 9 -17.65 -29.49 -13.92
N LYS A 10 -17.75 -30.74 -14.39
CA LYS A 10 -16.69 -31.74 -14.24
C LYS A 10 -15.41 -31.37 -15.00
N LEU A 11 -15.52 -30.77 -16.18
CA LEU A 11 -14.36 -30.31 -16.95
C LEU A 11 -13.66 -29.13 -16.27
N VAL A 12 -14.45 -28.20 -15.71
CA VAL A 12 -13.93 -27.06 -14.94
C VAL A 12 -13.24 -27.57 -13.67
N GLU A 13 -13.85 -28.50 -12.94
CA GLU A 13 -13.25 -29.11 -11.74
C GLU A 13 -11.91 -29.76 -12.06
N LEU A 14 -11.84 -30.62 -13.08
CA LEU A 14 -10.59 -31.24 -13.53
C LEU A 14 -9.54 -30.21 -13.94
N TYR A 15 -9.94 -29.16 -14.65
CA TYR A 15 -9.04 -28.08 -15.06
C TYR A 15 -8.46 -27.33 -13.87
N LEU A 16 -9.31 -26.93 -12.91
CA LEU A 16 -8.90 -26.22 -11.70
C LEU A 16 -7.97 -27.07 -10.83
N THR A 17 -8.27 -28.36 -10.65
CA THR A 17 -7.41 -29.29 -9.89
C THR A 17 -6.07 -29.51 -10.58
N SER A 18 -6.04 -29.63 -11.91
CA SER A 18 -4.79 -29.85 -12.66
C SER A 18 -3.88 -28.61 -12.68
N LYS A 19 -4.43 -27.41 -12.80
CA LYS A 19 -3.68 -26.14 -12.82
C LYS A 19 -3.25 -25.68 -11.43
N GLY A 20 -3.93 -26.10 -10.36
CA GLY A 20 -3.54 -25.78 -8.98
C GLY A 20 -2.21 -26.40 -8.55
N SER A 21 -1.74 -27.44 -9.26
CA SER A 21 -0.53 -28.21 -8.91
C SER A 21 0.67 -27.94 -9.84
N ALA A 22 0.48 -27.16 -10.91
CA ALA A 22 1.58 -26.80 -11.81
C ALA A 22 2.39 -25.65 -11.20
N VAL A 23 3.42 -25.99 -10.41
CA VAL A 23 4.47 -25.04 -10.05
C VAL A 23 5.22 -24.69 -11.34
N SER A 24 4.87 -23.54 -11.93
CA SER A 24 5.61 -23.00 -13.06
C SER A 24 7.05 -22.76 -12.62
N SER A 25 8.02 -23.41 -13.26
CA SER A 25 9.46 -23.18 -12.98
C SER A 25 9.96 -21.85 -13.53
N ARG A 26 9.08 -21.07 -14.18
CA ARG A 26 9.42 -19.75 -14.71
C ARG A 26 9.38 -18.73 -13.56
N PRO A 27 10.31 -17.76 -13.55
CA PRO A 27 10.25 -16.67 -12.58
C PRO A 27 8.91 -15.95 -12.69
N HIS A 28 8.41 -15.48 -11.55
CA HIS A 28 7.20 -14.66 -11.48
C HIS A 28 7.42 -13.31 -12.16
N LEU A 29 6.32 -12.70 -12.61
CA LEU A 29 6.33 -11.32 -13.07
C LEU A 29 6.71 -10.41 -11.90
N ASP A 30 7.50 -9.38 -12.19
CA ASP A 30 7.79 -8.31 -11.24
C ASP A 30 6.54 -7.47 -10.94
N GLU A 31 6.61 -6.75 -9.83
CA GLU A 31 5.51 -5.92 -9.33
C GLU A 31 5.13 -4.81 -10.30
N ASP A 32 6.12 -4.15 -10.91
CA ASP A 32 5.88 -3.06 -11.86
C ASP A 32 5.10 -3.55 -13.10
N THR A 33 5.47 -4.73 -13.62
CA THR A 33 4.77 -5.35 -14.75
C THR A 33 3.33 -5.75 -14.39
N LEU A 34 3.10 -6.27 -13.18
CA LEU A 34 1.76 -6.62 -12.72
C LEU A 34 0.88 -5.37 -12.52
N SER A 35 1.42 -4.30 -11.92
CA SER A 35 0.72 -3.03 -11.75
C SER A 35 0.38 -2.40 -13.10
N ALA A 36 1.36 -2.31 -14.02
CA ALA A 36 1.13 -1.80 -15.36
C ALA A 36 0.09 -2.63 -16.14
N PHE A 37 0.03 -3.94 -15.90
CA PHE A 37 -1.01 -4.80 -16.49
C PHE A 37 -2.40 -4.48 -15.92
N VAL A 38 -2.55 -4.36 -14.60
CA VAL A 38 -3.82 -4.05 -13.93
C VAL A 38 -4.34 -2.67 -14.33
N GLU A 39 -3.44 -1.69 -14.45
CA GLU A 39 -3.74 -0.31 -14.86
C GLU A 39 -4.00 -0.18 -16.38
N GLY A 40 -3.75 -1.23 -17.16
CA GLY A 40 -3.88 -1.19 -18.62
C GLY A 40 -2.83 -0.34 -19.33
N ALA A 41 -1.68 -0.12 -18.70
CA ALA A 41 -0.57 0.69 -19.20
C ALA A 41 0.39 -0.06 -20.14
N LEU A 42 0.22 -1.38 -20.30
CA LEU A 42 1.03 -2.20 -21.21
C LEU A 42 0.60 -2.04 -22.67
N GLY A 43 1.58 -2.02 -23.58
CA GLY A 43 1.30 -2.06 -25.02
C GLY A 43 0.95 -3.48 -25.52
N ASP A 44 0.42 -3.57 -26.74
CA ASP A 44 -0.01 -4.84 -27.36
C ASP A 44 1.07 -5.95 -27.35
N ARG A 45 2.35 -5.55 -27.48
CA ARG A 45 3.49 -6.47 -27.49
C ARG A 45 3.82 -7.02 -26.11
N GLU A 46 3.49 -6.29 -25.05
CA GLU A 46 3.82 -6.62 -23.66
C GLU A 46 2.68 -7.39 -23.00
N ILE A 47 1.43 -7.14 -23.41
CA ILE A 47 0.25 -7.85 -22.90
C ILE A 47 0.31 -9.36 -23.20
N GLN A 48 0.74 -9.75 -24.40
CA GLN A 48 0.75 -11.16 -24.81
C GLN A 48 1.59 -12.08 -23.90
N PRO A 49 2.87 -11.77 -23.60
CA PRO A 49 3.66 -12.59 -22.69
C PRO A 49 3.11 -12.59 -21.26
N VAL A 50 2.57 -11.45 -20.78
CA VAL A 50 1.95 -11.35 -19.45
C VAL A 50 0.71 -12.25 -19.36
N MET A 51 -0.20 -12.17 -20.32
CA MET A 51 -1.39 -13.02 -20.39
C MET A 51 -1.03 -14.51 -20.45
N SER A 52 -0.02 -14.88 -21.26
CA SER A 52 0.47 -16.25 -21.31
C SER A 52 0.98 -16.72 -19.95
N HIS A 53 1.71 -15.87 -19.22
CA HIS A 53 2.20 -16.20 -17.87
C HIS A 53 1.04 -16.37 -16.88
N LEU A 54 0.07 -15.45 -16.87
CA LEU A 54 -1.09 -15.51 -15.97
C LEU A 54 -1.94 -16.76 -16.20
N VAL A 55 -2.12 -17.19 -17.44
CA VAL A 55 -2.83 -18.44 -17.75
C VAL A 55 -2.17 -19.63 -17.04
N ASP A 56 -0.84 -19.65 -16.93
CA ASP A 56 -0.06 -20.78 -16.40
C ASP A 56 0.39 -20.63 -14.94
N CYS A 57 0.37 -19.43 -14.36
CA CYS A 57 0.86 -19.16 -13.02
C CYS A 57 -0.27 -18.71 -12.07
N SER A 58 -0.68 -19.60 -11.16
CA SER A 58 -1.69 -19.29 -10.13
C SER A 58 -1.26 -18.17 -9.19
N PHE A 59 0.01 -18.11 -8.84
CA PHE A 59 0.56 -17.07 -7.97
C PHE A 59 0.37 -15.67 -8.56
N CYS A 60 0.84 -15.43 -9.79
CA CYS A 60 0.69 -14.13 -10.43
C CYS A 60 -0.77 -13.77 -10.70
N ARG A 61 -1.65 -14.74 -10.99
CA ARG A 61 -3.10 -14.48 -11.07
C ARG A 61 -3.68 -14.00 -9.75
N ASN A 62 -3.33 -14.63 -8.64
CA ASN A 62 -3.88 -14.26 -7.34
C ASN A 62 -3.46 -12.83 -6.97
N ILE A 63 -2.18 -12.49 -7.17
CA ILE A 63 -1.70 -11.11 -6.95
C ILE A 63 -2.45 -10.12 -7.85
N THR A 64 -2.63 -10.45 -9.13
CA THR A 64 -3.38 -9.59 -10.06
C THR A 64 -4.82 -9.32 -9.57
N VAL A 65 -5.48 -10.34 -9.01
CA VAL A 65 -6.84 -10.20 -8.44
C VAL A 65 -6.83 -9.31 -7.20
N GLU A 66 -5.81 -9.43 -6.34
CA GLU A 66 -5.66 -8.57 -5.15
C GLU A 66 -5.45 -7.11 -5.56
N LEU A 67 -4.55 -6.84 -6.51
CA LEU A 67 -4.29 -5.50 -7.04
C LEU A 67 -5.56 -4.89 -7.67
N PHE A 68 -6.29 -5.67 -8.47
CA PHE A 68 -7.56 -5.22 -9.04
C PHE A 68 -8.62 -4.92 -7.97
N SER A 69 -8.66 -5.70 -6.90
CA SER A 69 -9.59 -5.47 -5.79
C SER A 69 -9.28 -4.18 -5.03
N LEU A 70 -7.99 -3.83 -4.91
CA LEU A 70 -7.56 -2.54 -4.35
C LEU A 70 -7.97 -1.38 -5.25
N GLU A 71 -7.75 -1.49 -6.57
CA GLU A 71 -8.17 -0.47 -7.53
C GLU A 71 -9.69 -0.22 -7.48
N ALA A 72 -10.49 -1.29 -7.41
CA ALA A 72 -11.93 -1.17 -7.24
C ALA A 72 -12.32 -0.46 -5.94
N ALA A 73 -11.64 -0.75 -4.82
CA ALA A 73 -11.88 -0.09 -3.55
C ALA A 73 -11.56 1.42 -3.60
N PHE A 74 -10.54 1.82 -4.36
CA PHE A 74 -10.21 3.24 -4.55
C PHE A 74 -11.20 3.96 -5.48
N ALA A 75 -11.68 3.30 -6.52
CA ALA A 75 -12.68 3.85 -7.42
C ALA A 75 -13.97 4.29 -6.68
N ASP A 76 -14.39 3.52 -5.67
CA ASP A 76 -15.56 3.86 -4.84
C ASP A 76 -15.32 5.09 -3.94
N THR A 77 -14.08 5.34 -3.51
CA THR A 77 -13.71 6.52 -2.70
C THR A 77 -13.46 7.79 -3.51
N ALA A 78 -13.23 7.68 -4.82
CA ALA A 78 -12.92 8.84 -5.67
C ALA A 78 -14.12 9.75 -5.96
N ASN A 79 -15.33 9.39 -5.52
CA ASN A 79 -16.58 10.04 -5.95
C ASN A 79 -17.42 10.67 -4.82
N GLU A 80 -16.89 10.80 -3.60
CA GLU A 80 -17.49 11.74 -2.64
C GLU A 80 -16.81 13.11 -2.80
N PRO A 81 -17.45 14.10 -3.46
CA PRO A 81 -17.08 15.48 -3.21
C PRO A 81 -17.34 15.72 -1.72
N SER A 82 -16.26 15.78 -0.95
CA SER A 82 -16.31 16.29 0.42
C SER A 82 -16.88 17.70 0.31
N LEU A 83 -18.15 17.85 0.67
CA LEU A 83 -18.74 19.14 1.02
C LEU A 83 -18.04 19.59 2.30
N ALA A 84 -16.81 20.08 2.16
CA ALA A 84 -16.08 20.62 3.28
C ALA A 84 -16.81 21.88 3.76
N PRO A 85 -17.29 21.94 5.02
CA PRO A 85 -17.56 23.23 5.63
C PRO A 85 -16.21 23.94 5.84
N ALA A 86 -16.15 25.20 5.37
CA ALA A 86 -15.16 26.26 5.65
C ALA A 86 -13.73 25.83 6.02
N GLU A 87 -12.78 26.22 5.18
CA GLU A 87 -11.34 26.04 5.39
C GLU A 87 -10.89 26.40 6.84
N PRO A 88 -10.07 25.54 7.47
CA PRO A 88 -9.56 25.83 8.80
C PRO A 88 -8.61 27.03 8.74
N THR A 89 -8.98 28.10 9.43
CA THR A 89 -8.21 29.36 9.47
C THR A 89 -6.87 29.22 10.21
N ARG A 90 -6.66 28.09 10.90
CA ARG A 90 -5.47 27.85 11.74
C ARG A 90 -4.93 26.44 11.60
N ILE A 91 -3.60 26.35 11.50
CA ILE A 91 -2.84 25.08 11.45
C ILE A 91 -3.15 24.20 12.68
N SER A 92 -3.45 24.82 13.84
CA SER A 92 -3.84 24.12 15.07
C SER A 92 -5.12 23.30 14.93
N GLU A 93 -6.08 23.74 14.11
CA GLU A 93 -7.34 23.02 13.89
C GLU A 93 -7.12 21.77 13.04
N VAL A 94 -6.26 21.86 12.02
CA VAL A 94 -5.86 20.73 11.18
C VAL A 94 -5.14 19.67 12.01
N LEU A 95 -4.14 20.09 12.80
CA LEU A 95 -3.40 19.17 13.66
C LEU A 95 -4.32 18.52 14.70
N SER A 96 -5.20 19.29 15.35
CA SER A 96 -6.13 18.76 16.35
C SER A 96 -7.11 17.76 15.75
N SER A 97 -7.59 18.01 14.52
CA SER A 97 -8.45 17.08 13.78
C SER A 97 -7.71 15.78 13.43
N LEU A 98 -6.46 15.90 12.97
CA LEU A 98 -5.62 14.74 12.65
C LEU A 98 -5.30 13.91 13.89
N PHE A 99 -4.89 14.54 15.00
CA PHE A 99 -4.66 13.87 16.28
C PHE A 99 -5.92 13.20 16.80
N SER A 100 -7.09 13.86 16.70
CA SER A 100 -8.37 13.28 17.10
C SER A 100 -8.78 12.09 16.24
N LYS A 101 -8.44 12.08 14.95
CA LYS A 101 -8.74 10.99 14.02
C LYS A 101 -7.81 9.78 14.21
N ILE A 102 -6.55 10.02 14.55
CA ILE A 102 -5.54 8.96 14.74
C ILE A 102 -5.62 8.35 16.15
N PHE A 103 -5.80 9.18 17.18
CA PHE A 103 -5.74 8.75 18.58
C PHE A 103 -7.12 8.67 19.27
N GLY A 104 -8.20 9.00 18.54
CA GLY A 104 -9.54 9.15 19.10
C GLY A 104 -9.62 10.35 20.05
N THR A 105 -10.82 10.71 20.50
CA THR A 105 -11.02 11.72 21.57
C THR A 105 -10.69 11.13 22.94
N SER A 106 -9.51 10.51 23.08
CA SER A 106 -9.08 9.94 24.34
C SER A 106 -8.41 11.02 25.19
N ASP A 107 -8.94 11.23 26.39
CA ASP A 107 -8.35 11.98 27.50
C ASP A 107 -7.13 11.21 28.04
N GLY A 108 -6.15 11.00 27.16
CA GLY A 108 -5.01 10.12 27.33
C GLY A 108 -3.75 10.89 27.02
N ALA A 109 -3.27 11.65 28.00
CA ALA A 109 -2.00 12.36 27.95
C ALA A 109 -0.87 11.45 27.43
N VAL A 110 -0.34 11.78 26.25
CA VAL A 110 0.91 11.22 25.74
C VAL A 110 2.05 11.84 26.56
N PHE A 111 2.43 11.16 27.64
CA PHE A 111 3.63 11.49 28.40
C PHE A 111 4.85 11.19 27.54
N ALA A 112 5.32 12.20 26.80
CA ALA A 112 6.68 12.20 26.27
C ALA A 112 7.62 12.14 27.48
N HIS A 113 8.36 11.03 27.62
CA HIS A 113 9.44 10.94 28.60
C HIS A 113 10.41 12.09 28.34
N GLN A 114 10.37 13.10 29.23
CA GLN A 114 11.42 14.08 29.34
C GLN A 114 12.60 13.34 29.98
N GLU A 115 13.57 12.93 29.17
CA GLU A 115 14.90 12.68 29.71
C GLU A 115 15.33 13.97 30.40
N LYS A 116 15.57 13.88 31.71
CA LYS A 116 16.13 14.98 32.50
C LYS A 116 17.41 15.42 31.79
N PRO A 117 17.60 16.71 31.46
CA PRO A 117 18.93 17.19 31.20
C PRO A 117 19.69 17.05 32.52
N GLU A 118 20.60 16.07 32.57
CA GLU A 118 21.68 16.10 33.56
C GLU A 118 22.43 17.42 33.37
N GLY A 119 22.70 18.06 34.51
CA GLY A 119 23.01 19.47 34.58
C GLY A 119 24.22 19.89 33.77
N ASP A 120 24.07 21.03 33.08
CA ASP A 120 25.19 21.88 32.74
C ASP A 120 24.78 23.34 33.00
N GLU A 121 24.93 23.75 34.27
CA GLU A 121 24.76 25.15 34.68
C GLU A 121 26.08 25.92 34.49
N LYS A 122 26.11 26.72 33.41
CA LYS A 122 26.63 28.11 33.28
C LYS A 122 28.11 28.44 33.64
N LYS A 123 28.87 28.77 32.58
CA LYS A 123 29.70 30.00 32.24
C LYS A 123 30.07 31.01 33.35
N PRO A 124 31.06 31.94 33.21
CA PRO A 124 31.94 32.33 32.06
C PRO A 124 33.45 32.44 32.47
N SER A 125 34.46 32.74 31.65
CA SER A 125 34.83 34.07 31.11
C SER A 125 36.04 34.00 30.15
N GLU A 126 36.14 35.01 29.28
CA GLU A 126 37.17 35.29 28.28
C GLU A 126 38.57 35.51 28.90
N GLU A 127 39.64 35.11 28.21
CA GLU A 127 40.90 35.87 28.13
C GLU A 127 41.85 35.29 27.04
N GLU A 128 42.40 36.20 26.25
CA GLU A 128 43.39 35.98 25.18
C GLU A 128 44.78 35.64 25.75
N ALA A 129 45.56 34.83 25.02
CA ALA A 129 47.04 34.90 24.89
C ALA A 129 47.50 33.70 24.04
N ASP A 130 47.92 33.93 22.80
CA ASP A 130 49.30 34.25 22.37
C ASP A 130 50.07 32.99 21.99
N ASP A 131 50.21 32.85 20.67
CA ASP A 131 51.15 31.95 20.00
C ASP A 131 52.54 32.58 20.10
N GLN A 132 53.46 31.95 20.83
CA GLN A 132 54.89 32.14 20.60
C GLN A 132 55.78 31.05 21.23
N LYS A 133 56.36 30.27 20.30
CA LYS A 133 57.75 29.79 20.27
C LYS A 133 58.10 28.40 20.80
#